data_AF-A0A7T8HF51-F1
#
_entry.id   AF-A0A7T8HF51-F1
#
_cell.length_a   1.000
_cell.length_b   1.000
_cell.length_c   1.000
_cell.angle_alpha   90.00
_cell.angle_beta   90.00
_cell.angle_gamma   90.00
#
_symmetry.space_group_name_H-M   'P 1'
#
loop_
_entity.id
_entity.type
_entity.pdbx_description
1 polymer ?
#
loop_
_entity_poly.entity_id
_entity_poly.type
_entity_poly.pdbx_seq_one_letter_code
_entity_poly.pdbx_strand_id
1 'polypeptide(L)' 'MAHKNALHTLDKSLKDIRSIDSPFGGVVLLLAGDFRQTLPSHQGELRLMKSTHV' A
#
# COMPACT_ATOMS: atom_id res chain seq x y z
N MET A 1 -3.64 7.65 -2.38
CA MET A 1 -2.99 7.59 -3.71
C MET A 1 -1.87 6.55 -3.80
N ALA A 2 -1.11 6.23 -2.73
CA ALA A 2 -0.19 5.09 -2.76
C ALA A 2 -0.93 3.77 -2.43
N HIS A 3 -0.84 2.77 -3.32
CA HIS A 3 -1.36 1.43 -3.06
C HIS A 3 -0.42 0.64 -2.14
N LYS A 4 -0.94 -0.27 -1.31
CA LYS A 4 -0.15 -1.09 -0.37
C LYS A 4 1.05 -1.78 -1.06
N ASN A 5 0.85 -2.26 -2.28
CA ASN A 5 1.90 -2.95 -3.04
C ASN A 5 3.07 -2.01 -3.39
N ALA A 6 2.83 -0.72 -3.57
CA ALA A 6 3.89 0.23 -3.88
C ALA A 6 4.87 0.39 -2.70
N LEU A 7 4.35 0.47 -1.47
CA LEU A 7 5.18 0.51 -0.26
C LEU A 7 5.93 -0.81 -0.04
N HIS A 8 5.30 -1.94 -0.36
CA HIS A 8 5.94 -3.26 -0.26
C HIS A 8 7.09 -3.42 -1.26
N THR A 9 6.90 -2.98 -2.51
CA THR A 9 7.96 -2.99 -3.52
C THR A 9 9.09 -2.05 -3.11
N LEU A 10 8.78 -0.87 -2.59
CA LEU A 10 9.77 0.09 -2.09
C LEU A 10 10.62 -0.50 -0.95
N ASP A 11 10.01 -1.17 0.03
CA ASP A 11 10.72 -1.84 1.13
C ASP A 11 11.72 -2.86 0.58
N LYS A 12 11.27 -3.75 -0.32
CA LYS A 12 12.13 -4.77 -0.95
C LYS A 12 13.29 -4.13 -1.71
N SER A 13 13.01 -3.16 -2.57
CA SER A 13 14.06 -2.49 -3.36
C SER A 13 15.11 -1.82 -2.48
N LEU A 14 14.71 -1.19 -1.38
CA LEU A 14 15.67 -0.52 -0.49
C LEU A 14 16.49 -1.50 0.35
N LYS A 15 15.94 -2.67 0.71
CA LYS A 15 16.70 -3.77 1.32
C LYS A 15 17.72 -4.33 0.35
N ASP A 16 17.31 -4.59 -0.89
CA ASP A 16 18.17 -5.17 -1.94
C ASP A 16 19.34 -4.23 -2.29
N ILE A 17 19.06 -2.94 -2.53
CA ILE A 17 20.09 -1.95 -2.91
C ILE A 17 21.13 -1.77 -1.82
N ARG A 18 20.72 -1.85 -0.54
CA ARG A 18 21.62 -1.59 0.59
C ARG A 18 22.18 -2.83 1.24
N SER A 19 21.67 -4.01 0.89
CA SER A 19 22.01 -5.26 1.55
C SER A 19 21.78 -5.19 3.08
N ILE A 20 20.73 -4.50 3.50
CA ILE A 20 20.34 -4.35 4.92
C ILE A 20 18.91 -4.85 5.05
N ASP A 21 18.68 -5.87 5.86
CA ASP A 21 17.34 -6.48 6.05
C ASP A 21 16.45 -5.77 7.09
N SER A 22 16.77 -4.51 7.42
CA SER A 22 15.89 -3.69 8.26
C SER A 22 14.78 -3.06 7.41
N PRO A 23 13.65 -2.62 8.02
CA PRO A 23 12.57 -1.96 7.30
C PRO A 23 13.07 -0.81 6.43
N PHE A 24 12.63 -0.80 5.17
CA PHE A 24 13.05 0.10 4.10
C PHE A 24 14.57 0.14 3.91
N GLY A 25 15.31 -0.92 4.25
CA GLY A 25 16.77 -1.01 4.30
C GLY A 25 17.42 -0.23 5.45
N GLY A 26 16.64 0.33 6.37
CA GLY A 26 17.14 1.18 7.47
C GLY A 26 17.18 2.67 7.12
N VAL A 27 16.26 3.15 6.29
CA VAL A 27 16.11 4.58 5.95
C VAL A 27 14.92 5.11 6.73
N VAL A 28 15.07 6.33 7.24
CA VAL A 28 13.94 7.07 7.80
C VAL A 28 13.06 7.54 6.65
N LEU A 29 11.84 7.01 6.60
CA LEU A 29 10.84 7.37 5.60
C LEU A 29 9.78 8.30 6.23
N LEU A 30 9.67 9.52 5.72
CA LEU A 30 8.59 10.44 6.09
C LEU A 30 7.49 10.39 5.02
N LEU A 31 6.31 9.89 5.41
CA LEU A 31 5.13 9.85 4.54
C LEU A 31 4.20 11.01 4.89
N ALA A 32 3.84 11.81 3.89
CA ALA A 32 2.87 12.90 4.02
C ALA A 32 1.81 12.80 2.92
N GLY A 33 0.58 13.13 3.26
CA GLY A 33 -0.54 13.15 2.32
C GLY A 33 -1.88 13.31 3.04
N ASP A 34 -2.91 13.71 2.30
CA ASP A 34 -4.27 13.76 2.81
C ASP A 34 -4.96 12.39 2.61
N PHE A 35 -4.94 11.58 3.67
CA PHE A 35 -5.56 10.25 3.65
C PHE A 35 -7.10 10.29 3.60
N ARG A 36 -7.72 11.46 3.80
CA ARG A 36 -9.18 11.64 3.72
C ARG A 36 -9.63 12.10 2.33
N GLN A 37 -8.71 12.56 1.48
CA GLN A 37 -9.01 13.00 0.12
C GLN A 37 -9.40 11.84 -0.81
N THR A 38 -9.01 10.61 -0.49
CA THR A 38 -9.44 9.41 -1.19
C THR A 38 -9.46 8.26 -0.20
N LEU A 39 -10.64 7.73 0.10
CA LEU A 39 -10.78 6.51 0.89
C LEU A 39 -9.90 5.41 0.27
N PRO A 40 -9.18 4.59 1.05
CA PRO A 40 -8.55 3.40 0.52
C PRO A 40 -9.66 2.58 -0.13
N SER A 41 -9.65 2.46 -1.45
CA SER A 41 -10.64 1.67 -2.16
C SER A 41 -10.40 0.20 -1.79
N HIS A 42 -11.11 -0.29 -0.78
CA HIS A 42 -11.13 -1.70 -0.42
C HIS A 42 -11.74 -2.47 -1.61
N GLN A 43 -10.89 -3.06 -2.45
CA GLN A 43 -11.30 -3.90 -3.58
C GLN A 43 -11.99 -5.22 -3.15
N GLY A 44 -12.18 -5.46 -1.85
CA GLY A 44 -12.68 -6.73 -1.30
C GLY A 44 -14.16 -6.76 -0.89
N GLU A 45 -14.82 -5.63 -0.65
CA GLU A 45 -16.19 -5.61 -0.08
C GLU A 45 -17.31 -5.45 -1.12
N LEU A 46 -17.00 -4.95 -2.31
CA LEU A 46 -17.99 -4.69 -3.36
C LEU A 46 -18.33 -5.93 -4.21
N ARG A 47 -18.33 -7.14 -3.61
CA ARG A 47 -18.73 -8.39 -4.30
C ARG A 47 -20.05 -9.00 -3.77
N LEU A 48 -20.63 -8.47 -2.69
CA LEU A 48 -21.86 -9.03 -2.10
C LEU A 48 -23.18 -8.33 -2.48
N MET A 49 -23.15 -7.27 -3.30
CA MET A 49 -24.36 -6.55 -3.73
C MET A 49 -24.67 -6.68 -5.22
N LYS A 50 -24.14 -7.71 -5.89
CA LYS A 50 -24.55 -8.08 -7.27
C LYS A 50 -25.09 -9.51 -7.31
N SER A 51 -26.08 -9.81 -6.47
CA SER A 51 -26.88 -11.04 -6.58
C SER A 51 -28.28 -10.83 -6.01
N THR A 52 -29.01 -9.86 -6.54
CA THR A 52 -30.48 -9.87 -6.50
C THR A 52 -30.92 -9.21 -7.79
N HIS A 53 -31.05 -10.02 -8.84
CA HIS A 53 -31.96 -9.74 -9.94
C HIS A 53 -33.12 -10.70 -9.76
N VAL A 54 -34.31 -10.12 -9.69
CA VAL A 54 -35.60 -10.77 -9.91
C VAL A 54 -35.58 -11.45 -11.28
#